data_AF-A0A6C0JRQ2-F1
#
_entry.id   AF-A0A6C0JRQ2-F1
#
_cell.length_a   1.000
_cell.length_b   1.000
_cell.length_c   1.000
_cell.angle_alpha   90.00
_cell.angle_beta   90.00
_cell.angle_gamma   90.00
#
_symmetry.space_group_name_H-M   'P 1'
#
loop_
_entity.id
_entity.type
_entity.pdbx_description
1 polymer ?
#
loop_
_entity_poly.entity_id
_entity_poly.type
_entity_poly.pdbx_seq_one_letter_code
_entity_poly.pdbx_strand_id
1 'polypeptide(L)'
;MRKEYTDDYPVEIFEFGSEENLQKGYRVVGNEGPIVVNLSNIYVKNNNESNYKYALGFAIDNKEPKYYSESDTMPYNIERDGTLWTIHANDNQSYKFDQNPKAEYQWVVKRALDKDYEPTEEEKELGMEKTSDTTGLFYITFMVYKKEIYEEPTRGITRGITRGATRGATRGGIESDAGRFGYGNSASSSSVKSEYKFAINTEKYILPIRTRIRKESEKKMFNCSETIRGASLNKLKQQTIAVPF
;
A
#
# COMPACT_ATOMS: atom_id res chain seq x y z
N MET A 1 -6.56 18.98 -3.02
CA MET A 1 -7.20 18.22 -4.12
C MET A 1 -6.27 17.08 -4.48
N ARG A 2 -6.67 15.81 -4.29
CA ARG A 2 -5.83 14.67 -4.68
C ARG A 2 -5.75 14.64 -6.21
N LYS A 3 -4.55 14.46 -6.76
CA LYS A 3 -4.33 14.44 -8.21
C LYS A 3 -5.13 13.28 -8.81
N GLU A 4 -5.86 13.53 -9.90
CA GLU A 4 -6.52 12.45 -10.63
C GLU A 4 -5.48 11.72 -11.49
N TYR A 5 -5.35 10.41 -11.26
CA TYR A 5 -4.48 9.54 -12.04
C TYR A 5 -5.36 8.80 -13.05
N THR A 6 -4.98 8.86 -14.32
CA THR A 6 -5.77 8.36 -15.46
C THR A 6 -5.36 6.97 -15.93
N ASP A 7 -4.16 6.52 -15.58
CA ASP A 7 -3.58 5.27 -16.08
C ASP A 7 -3.30 4.30 -14.93
N ASP A 8 -3.68 3.04 -15.13
CA ASP A 8 -3.31 1.95 -14.24
C ASP A 8 -1.85 1.54 -14.46
N TYR A 9 -1.18 1.11 -13.40
CA TYR A 9 0.17 0.57 -13.52
C TYR A 9 0.14 -0.79 -14.25
N PRO A 10 1.04 -1.02 -15.23
CA PRO A 10 1.29 -2.36 -15.72
C PRO A 10 1.69 -3.31 -14.58
N VAL A 11 1.04 -4.47 -14.52
CA VAL A 11 1.34 -5.52 -13.56
C VAL A 11 1.95 -6.72 -14.28
N GLU A 12 3.18 -7.05 -13.96
CA GLU A 12 3.82 -8.29 -14.41
C GLU A 12 3.56 -9.39 -13.38
N ILE A 13 3.10 -10.54 -13.86
CA ILE A 13 2.95 -11.75 -13.05
C ILE A 13 4.10 -12.67 -13.40
N PHE A 14 4.84 -13.13 -12.39
CA PHE A 14 5.92 -14.10 -12.54
C PHE A 14 5.67 -15.30 -11.64
N GLU A 15 6.22 -16.45 -12.01
CA GLU A 15 6.12 -17.66 -11.22
C GLU A 15 7.46 -17.94 -10.52
N PHE A 16 7.41 -18.44 -9.30
CA PHE A 16 8.58 -18.80 -8.49
C PHE A 16 8.25 -19.99 -7.59
N GLY A 17 9.26 -20.77 -7.18
CA GLY A 17 9.07 -22.00 -6.39
C GLY A 17 9.51 -23.24 -7.17
N SER A 18 9.32 -24.41 -6.57
CA SER A 18 9.58 -25.70 -7.23
C SER A 18 8.46 -26.03 -8.23
N GLU A 19 8.71 -26.92 -9.19
CA GLU A 19 7.71 -27.37 -10.17
C GLU A 19 6.44 -27.93 -9.49
N GLU A 20 6.57 -28.48 -8.28
CA GLU A 20 5.46 -29.00 -7.48
C GLU A 20 4.73 -27.93 -6.65
N ASN A 21 5.30 -26.72 -6.51
CA ASN A 21 4.74 -25.63 -5.72
C ASN A 21 5.05 -24.25 -6.34
N LEU A 22 4.56 -24.05 -7.57
CA LEU A 22 4.66 -22.78 -8.30
C LEU A 22 3.75 -21.72 -7.66
N GLN A 23 4.38 -20.69 -7.11
CA GLN A 23 3.72 -19.51 -6.56
C GLN A 23 3.75 -18.36 -7.56
N LYS A 24 2.75 -17.49 -7.51
CA LYS A 24 2.69 -16.28 -8.32
C LYS A 24 3.21 -15.08 -7.54
N GLY A 25 4.15 -14.37 -8.12
CA GLY A 25 4.62 -13.07 -7.68
C GLY A 25 4.10 -11.96 -8.59
N TYR A 26 3.95 -10.77 -8.02
CA TYR A 26 3.43 -9.59 -8.72
C TYR A 26 4.48 -8.49 -8.75
N ARG A 27 4.66 -7.86 -9.91
CA ARG A 27 5.50 -6.67 -10.06
C ARG A 27 4.68 -5.53 -10.63
N VAL A 28 4.80 -4.35 -10.05
CA VAL A 28 4.17 -3.13 -10.52
C VAL A 28 5.23 -2.27 -11.18
N VAL A 29 5.00 -1.90 -12.44
CA VAL A 29 5.93 -1.07 -13.23
C VAL A 29 5.43 0.37 -13.23
N GLY A 30 6.10 1.24 -12.48
CA GLY A 30 5.74 2.65 -12.32
C GLY A 30 6.77 3.63 -12.87
N ASN A 31 6.48 4.91 -12.68
CA ASN A 31 7.45 6.00 -12.79
C ASN A 31 7.89 6.43 -11.39
N GLU A 32 9.01 7.14 -11.28
CA GLU A 32 9.39 7.76 -10.00
C GLU A 32 8.30 8.74 -9.53
N GLY A 33 7.75 8.47 -8.35
CA GLY A 33 6.76 9.33 -7.71
C GLY A 33 5.89 8.62 -6.67
N PRO A 34 4.80 9.27 -6.26
CA PRO A 34 3.79 8.66 -5.40
C PRO A 34 3.19 7.41 -6.03
N ILE A 35 2.92 6.40 -5.19
CA ILE A 35 2.13 5.25 -5.58
C ILE A 35 0.73 5.37 -4.99
N VAL A 36 -0.28 5.16 -5.84
CA VAL A 36 -1.68 5.22 -5.45
C VAL A 36 -2.31 3.86 -5.63
N VAL A 37 -2.92 3.36 -4.57
CA VAL A 37 -3.67 2.11 -4.57
C VAL A 37 -5.16 2.42 -4.65
N ASN A 38 -5.80 1.85 -5.67
CA ASN A 38 -7.24 1.90 -5.83
C ASN A 38 -7.84 0.56 -5.37
N LEU A 39 -8.72 0.60 -4.37
CA LEU A 39 -9.52 -0.55 -3.94
C LEU A 39 -10.97 -0.32 -4.32
N SER A 40 -11.56 -1.29 -5.02
CA SER A 40 -12.95 -1.25 -5.47
C SER A 40 -13.56 -2.64 -5.41
N ASN A 41 -14.88 -2.73 -5.61
CA ASN A 41 -15.62 -4.01 -5.64
C ASN A 41 -15.42 -4.85 -4.36
N ILE A 42 -15.34 -4.18 -3.20
CA ILE A 42 -15.15 -4.84 -1.91
C ILE A 42 -16.46 -5.52 -1.54
N TYR A 43 -16.48 -6.85 -1.61
CA TYR A 43 -17.62 -7.67 -1.26
C TYR A 43 -17.26 -8.67 -0.16
N VAL A 44 -17.98 -8.62 0.96
CA VAL A 44 -17.83 -9.54 2.08
C VAL A 44 -19.19 -10.14 2.42
N LYS A 45 -19.24 -11.47 2.46
CA LYS A 45 -20.44 -12.23 2.79
C LYS A 45 -20.13 -13.26 3.87
N ASN A 46 -20.92 -13.26 4.93
CA ASN A 46 -21.01 -14.38 5.85
C ASN A 46 -22.27 -15.17 5.50
N ASN A 47 -22.14 -16.46 5.22
CA ASN A 47 -23.29 -17.31 4.89
C ASN A 47 -24.12 -17.69 6.12
N ASN A 48 -23.60 -17.46 7.34
CA ASN A 48 -24.18 -17.93 8.58
C ASN A 48 -24.80 -16.83 9.45
N GLU A 49 -24.49 -15.54 9.22
CA GLU A 49 -24.93 -14.43 10.08
C GLU A 49 -25.25 -13.17 9.26
N SER A 50 -26.44 -12.60 9.45
CA SER A 50 -26.89 -11.37 8.79
C SER A 50 -26.75 -10.09 9.63
N ASN A 51 -26.34 -10.20 10.89
CA ASN A 51 -26.45 -9.10 11.87
C ASN A 51 -25.20 -8.22 11.96
N TYR A 52 -24.32 -8.27 10.95
CA TYR A 52 -23.05 -7.56 10.95
C TYR A 52 -22.90 -6.71 9.70
N LYS A 53 -22.36 -5.50 9.88
CA LYS A 53 -21.72 -4.73 8.81
C LYS A 53 -20.28 -5.20 8.69
N TYR A 54 -19.80 -5.30 7.46
CA TYR A 54 -18.44 -5.73 7.16
C TYR A 54 -17.60 -4.60 6.59
N ALA A 55 -16.31 -4.67 6.85
CA ALA A 55 -15.31 -3.78 6.29
C ALA A 55 -14.03 -4.57 5.95
N LEU A 56 -13.26 -4.01 5.02
CA LEU A 56 -11.93 -4.48 4.68
C LEU A 56 -10.90 -3.63 5.44
N GLY A 57 -10.12 -4.31 6.25
CA GLY A 57 -8.88 -3.80 6.81
C GLY A 57 -7.80 -3.74 5.74
N PHE A 58 -7.10 -2.61 5.62
CA PHE A 58 -6.07 -2.41 4.60
C PHE A 58 -4.88 -1.61 5.14
N ALA A 59 -3.67 -2.12 4.93
CA ALA A 59 -2.42 -1.40 5.24
C ALA A 59 -1.35 -1.75 4.20
N ILE A 60 -0.41 -0.82 3.99
CA ILE A 60 0.80 -1.08 3.21
C ILE A 60 2.02 -0.87 4.11
N ASP A 61 2.91 -1.85 4.08
CA ASP A 61 4.14 -1.87 4.84
C ASP A 61 5.34 -2.15 3.92
N ASN A 62 6.50 -1.56 4.24
CA ASN A 62 7.77 -1.75 3.53
C ASN A 62 8.49 -3.07 3.91
N LYS A 63 7.99 -3.77 4.93
CA LYS A 63 8.52 -5.05 5.43
C LYS A 63 7.37 -6.01 5.68
N GLU A 64 7.66 -7.30 5.60
CA GLU A 64 6.66 -8.33 5.86
C GLU A 64 6.15 -8.22 7.30
N PRO A 65 4.85 -7.98 7.51
CA PRO A 65 4.30 -7.78 8.84
C PRO A 65 4.19 -9.12 9.58
N LYS A 66 4.69 -9.16 10.82
CA LYS A 66 4.64 -10.31 11.73
C LYS A 66 3.77 -9.98 12.93
N TYR A 67 2.91 -10.93 13.31
CA TYR A 67 1.92 -10.78 14.38
C TYR A 67 2.17 -11.81 15.48
N TYR A 68 1.86 -11.49 16.73
CA TYR A 68 1.95 -12.47 17.83
C TYR A 68 0.75 -13.42 17.82
N SER A 69 -0.41 -12.92 17.38
CA SER A 69 -1.67 -13.66 17.33
C SER A 69 -2.47 -13.40 16.06
N GLU A 70 -3.42 -14.29 15.76
CA GLU A 70 -4.39 -14.12 14.68
C GLU A 70 -5.33 -12.93 14.90
N SER A 71 -5.56 -12.48 16.14
CA SER A 71 -6.39 -11.31 16.43
C SER A 71 -5.66 -9.98 16.31
N ASP A 72 -4.32 -9.98 16.28
CA ASP A 72 -3.54 -8.74 16.28
C ASP A 72 -3.73 -7.99 14.96
N THR A 73 -4.05 -6.70 15.05
CA THR A 73 -4.19 -5.85 13.86
C THR A 73 -2.95 -5.00 13.61
N MET A 74 -2.03 -4.98 14.57
CA MET A 74 -0.74 -4.28 14.50
C MET A 74 0.40 -5.30 14.54
N PRO A 75 1.29 -5.29 13.54
CA PRO A 75 2.48 -6.12 13.56
C PRO A 75 3.51 -5.63 14.58
N TYR A 76 4.30 -6.55 15.14
CA TYR A 76 5.27 -6.23 16.19
C TYR A 76 6.67 -5.86 15.66
N ASN A 77 6.96 -6.21 14.41
CA ASN A 77 8.29 -6.09 13.81
C ASN A 77 8.48 -4.83 12.95
N ILE A 78 7.45 -3.98 12.85
CA ILE A 78 7.51 -2.76 12.06
C ILE A 78 6.96 -1.58 12.85
N GLU A 79 7.64 -0.45 12.72
CA GLU A 79 7.11 0.84 13.11
C GLU A 79 6.32 1.38 11.92
N ARG A 80 4.99 1.47 12.05
CA ARG A 80 4.11 1.88 10.97
C ARG A 80 3.87 3.39 11.03
N ASP A 81 4.00 4.05 9.88
CA ASP A 81 3.56 5.43 9.73
C ASP A 81 2.04 5.42 9.57
N GLY A 82 1.32 5.66 10.67
CA GLY A 82 -0.14 5.60 10.72
C GLY A 82 -0.69 4.24 11.16
N THR A 83 -1.98 4.02 10.88
CA THR A 83 -2.72 2.83 11.35
C THR A 83 -3.21 1.98 10.18
N LEU A 84 -4.19 1.09 10.40
CA LEU A 84 -4.78 0.28 9.34
C LEU A 84 -6.11 0.92 8.91
N TRP A 85 -6.32 1.07 7.61
CA TRP A 85 -7.58 1.55 7.04
C TRP A 85 -8.69 0.57 7.33
N THR A 86 -9.89 1.08 7.60
CA THR A 86 -11.10 0.26 7.61
C THR A 86 -12.06 0.81 6.58
N ILE A 87 -12.27 0.04 5.52
CA ILE A 87 -12.98 0.44 4.31
C ILE A 87 -14.29 -0.32 4.29
N HIS A 88 -15.41 0.38 4.19
CA HIS A 88 -16.71 -0.29 4.17
C HIS A 88 -16.80 -1.27 3.01
N ALA A 89 -17.32 -2.47 3.29
CA ALA A 89 -17.63 -3.44 2.26
C ALA A 89 -19.09 -3.27 1.80
N ASN A 90 -19.40 -3.79 0.63
CA ASN A 90 -20.77 -3.90 0.09
C ASN A 90 -21.46 -2.55 -0.21
N ASP A 91 -20.69 -1.48 -0.44
CA ASP A 91 -21.20 -0.14 -0.76
C ASP A 91 -21.01 0.26 -2.23
N ASN A 92 -20.42 -0.62 -3.04
CA ASN A 92 -20.04 -0.40 -4.45
C ASN A 92 -19.14 0.83 -4.68
N GLN A 93 -18.43 1.28 -3.63
CA GLN A 93 -17.53 2.42 -3.73
C GLN A 93 -16.12 1.98 -4.17
N SER A 94 -15.36 2.97 -4.64
CA SER A 94 -13.94 2.87 -4.95
C SER A 94 -13.19 3.87 -4.09
N TYR A 95 -12.08 3.41 -3.54
CA TYR A 95 -11.28 4.14 -2.57
C TYR A 95 -9.84 4.24 -3.06
N LYS A 96 -9.31 5.46 -3.07
CA LYS A 96 -7.93 5.74 -3.48
C LYS A 96 -7.08 6.10 -2.26
N PHE A 97 -5.96 5.41 -2.11
CA PHE A 97 -5.02 5.57 -1.00
C PHE A 97 -3.62 5.83 -1.54
N ASP A 98 -2.98 6.82 -0.95
CA ASP A 98 -1.60 7.24 -1.21
C ASP A 98 -0.75 7.20 0.08
N GLN A 99 -1.36 6.80 1.19
CA GLN A 99 -0.78 6.72 2.52
C GLN A 99 -1.65 5.85 3.43
N ASN A 100 -1.07 5.41 4.56
CA ASN A 100 -1.84 4.86 5.67
C ASN A 100 -2.69 5.97 6.36
N PRO A 101 -3.76 5.63 7.10
CA PRO A 101 -4.59 6.58 7.82
C PRO A 101 -3.81 7.22 8.97
N LYS A 102 -3.87 8.55 9.09
CA LYS A 102 -3.09 9.37 10.03
C LYS A 102 -1.57 9.29 9.85
N ALA A 103 -1.11 8.71 8.74
CA ALA A 103 0.29 8.68 8.39
C ALA A 103 0.80 10.09 8.04
N GLU A 104 2.03 10.39 8.42
CA GLU A 104 2.69 11.64 8.09
C GLU A 104 3.28 11.66 6.68
N TYR A 105 3.57 10.50 6.08
CA TYR A 105 4.28 10.37 4.82
C TYR A 105 3.46 9.59 3.77
N GLN A 106 3.57 10.05 2.52
CA GLN A 106 2.97 9.36 1.37
C GLN A 106 3.85 8.17 0.96
N TRP A 107 3.25 7.14 0.36
CA TRP A 107 4.00 6.08 -0.28
C TRP A 107 4.59 6.55 -1.59
N VAL A 108 5.86 6.26 -1.82
CA VAL A 108 6.55 6.58 -3.07
C VAL A 108 7.37 5.40 -3.57
N VAL A 109 7.61 5.42 -4.87
CA VAL A 109 8.55 4.51 -5.55
C VAL A 109 9.62 5.31 -6.26
N LYS A 110 10.86 4.82 -6.21
CA LYS A 110 12.04 5.44 -6.83
C LYS A 110 12.92 4.37 -7.45
N ARG A 111 13.84 4.70 -8.37
CA ARG A 111 14.86 3.71 -8.78
C ARG A 111 15.69 3.26 -7.57
N ALA A 112 16.00 1.97 -7.56
CA ALA A 112 16.98 1.41 -6.65
C ALA A 112 18.38 1.95 -6.97
N LEU A 113 19.28 1.84 -6.00
CA LEU A 113 20.69 2.16 -6.21
C LEU A 113 21.34 1.13 -7.13
N ASP A 114 22.47 1.48 -7.72
CA ASP A 114 23.27 0.52 -8.46
C ASP A 114 23.68 -0.64 -7.54
N LYS A 115 23.70 -1.87 -8.07
CA LYS A 115 23.91 -3.08 -7.25
C LYS A 115 25.23 -3.06 -6.46
N ASP A 116 26.24 -2.42 -7.03
CA ASP A 116 27.59 -2.35 -6.44
C ASP A 116 27.81 -1.07 -5.61
N TYR A 117 26.80 -0.19 -5.56
CA TYR A 117 26.90 1.04 -4.81
C TYR A 117 26.64 0.81 -3.32
N GLU A 118 27.53 1.35 -2.48
CA GLU A 118 27.41 1.31 -1.03
C GLU A 118 27.01 2.72 -0.54
N PRO A 119 25.81 2.89 0.07
CA PRO A 119 25.41 4.18 0.60
C PRO A 119 26.36 4.66 1.70
N THR A 120 26.64 5.96 1.71
CA THR A 120 27.34 6.61 2.82
C THR A 120 26.51 6.54 4.11
N GLU A 121 27.14 6.74 5.27
CA GLU A 121 26.41 6.75 6.55
C GLU A 121 25.33 7.84 6.58
N GLU A 122 25.59 9.01 5.98
CA GLU A 122 24.58 10.07 5.85
C GLU A 122 23.39 9.63 5.00
N GLU A 123 23.61 8.90 3.91
CA GLU A 123 22.54 8.39 3.06
C GLU A 123 21.74 7.27 3.74
N LYS A 124 22.41 6.40 4.52
CA LYS A 124 21.73 5.39 5.35
C LYS A 124 20.85 6.04 6.40
N GLU A 125 21.30 7.11 7.05
CA GLU A 125 20.49 7.88 7.99
C GLU A 125 19.25 8.49 7.32
N LEU A 126 19.35 8.87 6.05
CA LEU A 126 18.23 9.32 5.22
C LEU A 126 17.33 8.17 4.72
N GLY A 127 17.64 6.94 5.12
CA GLY A 127 16.89 5.73 4.76
C GLY A 127 17.16 5.26 3.34
N MET A 128 18.37 5.46 2.81
CA MET A 128 18.82 4.82 1.58
C MET A 128 19.37 3.43 1.87
N GLU A 129 18.70 2.42 1.34
CA GLU A 129 19.11 1.03 1.46
C GLU A 129 20.01 0.59 0.30
N LYS A 130 20.95 -0.32 0.60
CA LYS A 130 21.68 -1.06 -0.43
C LYS A 130 20.70 -1.91 -1.24
N THR A 131 20.92 -1.97 -2.54
CA THR A 131 20.12 -2.82 -3.43
C THR A 131 20.36 -4.30 -3.12
N SER A 132 19.28 -4.99 -2.79
CA SER A 132 19.22 -6.40 -2.44
C SER A 132 18.04 -7.08 -3.13
N ASP A 133 17.88 -8.38 -2.93
CA ASP A 133 16.77 -9.15 -3.50
C ASP A 133 15.40 -8.73 -2.96
N THR A 134 15.34 -8.07 -1.81
CA THR A 134 14.10 -7.57 -1.20
C THR A 134 13.84 -6.09 -1.48
N THR A 135 14.77 -5.38 -2.12
CA THR A 135 14.60 -3.96 -2.45
C THR A 135 13.41 -3.77 -3.38
N GLY A 136 12.56 -2.79 -3.06
CA GLY A 136 11.32 -2.52 -3.78
C GLY A 136 10.16 -3.46 -3.47
N LEU A 137 10.31 -4.38 -2.51
CA LEU A 137 9.17 -5.12 -1.97
C LEU A 137 8.37 -4.24 -1.02
N PHE A 138 7.06 -4.26 -1.20
CA PHE A 138 6.10 -3.80 -0.20
C PHE A 138 5.01 -4.84 -0.04
N TYR A 139 4.33 -4.78 1.09
CA TYR A 139 3.37 -5.79 1.52
C TYR A 139 2.03 -5.11 1.71
N ILE A 140 1.02 -5.59 0.99
CA ILE A 140 -0.36 -5.20 1.23
C ILE A 140 -0.97 -6.20 2.20
N THR A 141 -1.46 -5.71 3.33
CA THR A 141 -2.21 -6.53 4.29
C THR A 141 -3.70 -6.29 4.13
N PHE A 142 -4.47 -7.38 3.99
CA PHE A 142 -5.93 -7.38 4.04
C PHE A 142 -6.43 -8.17 5.25
N MET A 143 -7.43 -7.63 5.93
CA MET A 143 -8.10 -8.28 7.06
C MET A 143 -9.61 -8.06 6.97
N VAL A 144 -10.42 -8.98 7.46
CA VAL A 144 -11.88 -8.78 7.52
C VAL A 144 -12.25 -8.17 8.86
N TYR A 145 -13.07 -7.12 8.81
CA TYR A 145 -13.60 -6.42 9.96
C TYR A 145 -15.11 -6.53 10.01
N LYS A 146 -15.68 -6.60 11.23
CA LYS A 146 -17.13 -6.63 11.45
C LYS A 146 -17.56 -5.68 12.57
N LYS A 147 -18.80 -5.20 12.47
CA LYS A 147 -19.49 -4.39 13.49
C LYS A 147 -20.94 -4.87 13.61
N GLU A 148 -21.43 -5.04 14.83
CA GLU A 148 -22.83 -5.41 15.09
C GLU A 148 -23.79 -4.31 14.60
N ILE A 149 -24.93 -4.75 14.06
CA ILE A 149 -26.02 -3.86 13.69
C ILE A 149 -26.87 -3.60 14.94
N TYR A 150 -26.82 -2.38 15.48
CA TYR A 150 -27.89 -1.86 16.33
C TYR A 150 -28.93 -1.20 15.41
N GLU A 151 -30.17 -1.70 15.43
CA GLU A 151 -31.25 -1.18 14.59
C GLU A 151 -31.92 0.05 15.22
N GLU A 152 -31.82 1.20 14.55
CA GLU A 152 -32.95 2.13 14.47
C GLU A 152 -33.55 2.03 13.06
N PRO A 153 -34.88 2.03 12.91
CA PRO A 153 -35.53 1.79 11.63
C PRO A 153 -35.34 3.01 10.72
N THR A 154 -34.65 2.84 9.60
CA THR A 154 -34.68 3.84 8.52
C THR A 154 -35.00 3.19 7.17
N ARG A 155 -36.02 3.78 6.52
CA ARG A 155 -36.60 3.37 5.24
C ARG A 155 -35.57 3.47 4.11
N GLY A 156 -35.49 2.41 3.31
CA GLY A 156 -34.59 2.30 2.17
C GLY A 156 -35.04 3.08 0.93
N ILE A 157 -34.08 3.24 0.01
CA ILE A 157 -34.33 3.47 -1.42
C ILE A 157 -33.31 2.61 -2.20
N THR A 158 -33.82 1.75 -3.07
CA THR A 158 -33.07 0.90 -4.01
C THR A 158 -33.01 1.56 -5.38
N ARG A 159 -31.87 1.47 -6.09
CA ARG A 159 -31.63 1.60 -7.55
C ARG A 159 -30.09 1.55 -7.71
N GLY A 160 -29.44 0.89 -8.66
CA GLY A 160 -29.73 0.14 -9.87
C GLY A 160 -28.35 -0.17 -10.52
N ILE A 161 -28.27 -1.22 -11.33
CA ILE A 161 -27.06 -1.94 -11.78
C ILE A 161 -26.29 -1.21 -12.91
N THR A 162 -24.95 -1.32 -12.96
CA THR A 162 -24.21 -1.61 -14.21
C THR A 162 -22.92 -2.40 -13.93
N ARG A 163 -22.77 -3.56 -14.58
CA ARG A 163 -21.55 -4.39 -14.59
C ARG A 163 -20.56 -3.82 -15.60
N GLY A 164 -19.36 -3.48 -15.16
CA GLY A 164 -18.19 -3.28 -16.02
C GLY A 164 -17.25 -4.48 -15.88
N ALA A 165 -16.99 -5.17 -16.99
CA ALA A 165 -15.96 -6.20 -17.08
C ALA A 165 -14.63 -5.53 -17.46
N THR A 166 -13.55 -5.88 -16.76
CA THR A 166 -12.19 -5.58 -17.24
C THR A 166 -11.50 -6.91 -17.58
N ARG A 167 -11.24 -7.12 -18.88
CA ARG A 167 -10.48 -8.24 -19.47
C ARG A 167 -9.22 -7.67 -20.13
N GLY A 168 -8.08 -8.36 -19.95
CA GLY A 168 -6.82 -8.19 -20.71
C GLY A 168 -6.05 -6.92 -20.35
N ALA A 169 -4.72 -6.77 -20.49
CA ALA A 169 -3.65 -7.48 -21.20
C ALA A 169 -2.31 -7.05 -20.50
N THR A 170 -1.06 -7.39 -20.83
CA THR A 170 -0.39 -7.92 -22.02
C THR A 170 0.94 -8.53 -21.53
N ARG A 171 1.34 -9.68 -22.08
CA ARG A 171 2.69 -10.22 -21.90
C ARG A 171 3.61 -9.46 -22.87
N GLY A 172 4.41 -8.53 -22.35
CA GLY A 172 5.42 -7.80 -23.09
C GLY A 172 6.38 -7.20 -22.09
N GLY A 173 7.66 -7.59 -22.14
CA GLY A 173 8.66 -7.07 -21.22
C GLY A 173 8.80 -5.57 -21.43
N ILE A 174 8.37 -4.78 -20.46
CA ILE A 174 8.64 -3.34 -20.44
C ILE A 174 10.05 -3.20 -19.88
N GLU A 175 10.94 -2.56 -20.65
CA GLU A 175 12.27 -2.23 -20.14
C GLU A 175 12.14 -1.37 -18.88
N SER A 176 12.58 -1.92 -17.76
CA SER A 176 12.43 -1.30 -16.45
C SER A 176 13.59 -1.66 -15.55
N ASP A 177 13.94 -0.75 -14.66
CA ASP A 177 14.96 -0.92 -13.63
C ASP A 177 14.33 -1.37 -12.31
N ALA A 178 15.16 -1.85 -11.39
CA ALA A 178 14.72 -2.16 -10.03
C ALA A 178 14.22 -0.89 -9.33
N GLY A 179 13.09 -1.01 -8.63
CA GLY A 179 12.55 0.06 -7.79
C GLY A 179 12.91 -0.14 -6.32
N ARG A 180 12.82 0.95 -5.54
CA ARG A 180 12.67 0.97 -4.09
C ARG A 180 11.30 1.55 -3.74
N PHE A 181 10.78 1.16 -2.58
CA PHE A 181 9.51 1.63 -2.04
C PHE A 181 9.77 2.20 -0.66
N GLY A 182 9.15 3.34 -0.35
CA GLY A 182 9.34 3.95 0.95
C GLY A 182 8.48 5.18 1.21
N TYR A 183 8.87 5.90 2.25
CA TYR A 183 8.21 7.12 2.72
C TYR A 183 8.72 8.34 1.94
N GLY A 184 7.77 9.10 1.39
CA GLY A 184 8.03 10.29 0.59
C GLY A 184 7.79 11.59 1.35
N ASN A 185 7.14 12.54 0.67
CA ASN A 185 6.80 13.84 1.24
C ASN A 185 5.65 13.73 2.26
N SER A 186 5.47 14.82 3.04
CA SER A 186 4.37 14.89 3.99
C SER A 186 3.02 14.75 3.32
N ALA A 187 2.18 13.95 3.95
CA ALA A 187 0.87 13.54 3.49
C ALA A 187 -0.21 14.36 4.21
N SER A 188 -1.39 14.50 3.63
CA SER A 188 -2.39 15.48 4.07
C SER A 188 -3.69 14.88 4.63
N SER A 189 -3.70 13.60 5.04
CA SER A 189 -4.95 12.95 5.46
C SER A 189 -5.23 13.02 6.96
N SER A 190 -6.47 13.36 7.29
CA SER A 190 -7.09 13.10 8.59
C SER A 190 -8.03 11.91 8.44
N SER A 191 -7.89 10.90 9.30
CA SER A 191 -8.83 9.78 9.36
C SER A 191 -9.36 9.60 10.79
N VAL A 192 -10.55 9.02 10.90
CA VAL A 192 -11.20 8.73 12.18
C VAL A 192 -10.93 7.28 12.54
N LYS A 193 -10.78 7.00 13.85
CA LYS A 193 -10.60 5.64 14.34
C LYS A 193 -11.85 4.82 13.97
N SER A 194 -11.63 3.66 13.35
CA SER A 194 -12.71 2.74 13.01
C SER A 194 -13.38 2.16 14.26
N GLU A 195 -14.70 2.00 14.18
CA GLU A 195 -15.50 1.29 15.19
C GLU A 195 -15.64 -0.21 14.89
N TYR A 196 -15.20 -0.66 13.71
CA TYR A 196 -15.21 -2.08 13.39
C TYR A 196 -14.11 -2.80 14.15
N LYS A 197 -14.36 -4.07 14.46
CA LYS A 197 -13.38 -4.97 15.09
C LYS A 197 -12.97 -6.05 14.11
N PHE A 198 -11.79 -6.63 14.31
CA PHE A 198 -11.35 -7.78 13.54
C PHE A 198 -12.40 -8.90 13.61
N ALA A 199 -12.75 -9.49 12.46
CA ALA A 199 -13.65 -10.62 12.38
C ALA A 199 -12.86 -11.90 12.73
N ILE A 200 -13.03 -12.40 13.96
CA ILE A 200 -12.43 -13.66 14.42
C ILE A 200 -12.79 -14.81 13.45
N ASN A 201 -11.87 -15.76 13.28
CA ASN A 201 -11.97 -16.89 12.34
C ASN A 201 -11.94 -16.47 10.85
N THR A 202 -11.31 -15.33 10.54
CA THR A 202 -11.00 -14.95 9.16
C THR A 202 -9.50 -14.90 8.97
N GLU A 203 -9.05 -15.25 7.75
CA GLU A 203 -7.64 -15.24 7.41
C GLU A 203 -7.14 -13.81 7.20
N LYS A 204 -5.86 -13.60 7.56
CA LYS A 204 -5.11 -12.41 7.19
C LYS A 204 -4.36 -12.70 5.89
N TYR A 205 -4.57 -11.84 4.89
CA TYR A 205 -3.88 -11.97 3.61
C TYR A 205 -2.75 -10.96 3.55
N ILE A 206 -1.53 -11.42 3.32
CA ILE A 206 -0.36 -10.59 3.11
C ILE A 206 0.11 -10.83 1.67
N LEU A 207 -0.01 -9.80 0.84
CA LEU A 207 0.38 -9.86 -0.57
C LEU A 207 1.69 -9.11 -0.78
N PRO A 208 2.80 -9.80 -1.09
CA PRO A 208 4.04 -9.14 -1.48
C PRO A 208 3.93 -8.63 -2.92
N ILE A 209 4.33 -7.38 -3.13
CA ILE A 209 4.39 -6.72 -4.44
C ILE A 209 5.77 -6.11 -4.62
N ARG A 210 6.38 -6.34 -5.78
CA ARG A 210 7.68 -5.74 -6.13
C ARG A 210 7.49 -4.53 -7.03
N THR A 211 8.24 -3.47 -6.81
CA THR A 211 8.26 -2.28 -7.68
C THR A 211 9.35 -2.37 -8.73
N ARG A 212 9.02 -1.90 -9.94
CA ARG A 212 9.98 -1.62 -11.01
C ARG A 212 9.73 -0.22 -11.53
N ILE A 213 10.78 0.45 -12.01
CA ILE A 213 10.69 1.79 -12.58
C ILE A 213 10.97 1.73 -14.07
N ARG A 214 10.09 2.31 -14.88
CA ARG A 214 10.30 2.46 -16.33
C ARG A 214 11.65 3.11 -16.62
N LYS A 215 12.41 2.58 -17.59
CA LYS A 215 13.73 3.14 -17.93
C LYS A 215 13.63 4.61 -18.35
N GLU A 216 12.56 4.95 -19.07
CA GLU A 216 12.21 6.29 -19.54
C GLU A 216 11.70 7.24 -18.44
N SER A 217 11.47 6.75 -17.22
CA SER A 217 10.99 7.61 -16.12
C SER A 217 11.98 8.74 -15.83
N GLU A 218 11.52 9.99 -15.82
CA GLU A 218 12.33 11.11 -15.36
C GLU A 218 12.86 10.85 -13.94
N LYS A 219 14.16 11.11 -13.72
CA LYS A 219 14.78 11.05 -12.40
C LYS A 219 14.33 12.26 -11.60
N LYS A 220 13.70 12.05 -10.45
CA LYS A 220 13.21 13.17 -9.63
C LYS A 220 14.00 13.29 -8.33
N MET A 221 14.18 14.52 -7.86
CA MET A 221 14.82 14.78 -6.56
C MET A 221 13.79 14.81 -5.41
N PHE A 222 13.00 13.74 -5.25
CA PHE A 222 12.18 13.54 -4.04
C PHE A 222 12.73 12.37 -3.21
N ASN A 223 12.47 12.43 -1.91
CA ASN A 223 12.90 11.43 -0.93
C ASN A 223 12.09 10.12 -1.06
N CYS A 224 12.72 8.98 -0.83
CA CYS A 224 12.09 7.66 -0.81
C CYS A 224 12.66 6.81 0.34
N SER A 225 12.50 7.25 1.59
CA SER A 225 13.17 6.63 2.73
C SER A 225 12.60 5.25 3.09
N GLU A 226 13.46 4.25 3.31
CA GLU A 226 13.05 2.96 3.87
C GLU A 226 12.50 3.11 5.30
N THR A 227 12.90 4.16 6.04
CA THR A 227 12.50 4.34 7.45
C THR A 227 11.74 5.63 7.69
N ILE A 228 10.86 5.63 8.70
CA ILE A 228 10.15 6.84 9.14
C ILE A 228 11.14 7.89 9.62
N ARG A 229 12.15 7.47 10.40
CA ARG A 229 13.24 8.35 10.86
C ARG A 229 13.95 9.04 9.70
N GLY A 230 14.31 8.29 8.65
CA GLY A 230 14.95 8.87 7.46
C GLY A 230 14.02 9.84 6.72
N ALA A 231 12.72 9.59 6.69
CA ALA A 231 11.73 10.51 6.12
C ALA A 231 11.65 11.81 6.91
N SER A 232 11.63 11.73 8.25
CA SER A 232 11.64 12.88 9.16
C SER A 232 12.91 13.72 9.01
N LEU A 233 14.09 13.08 8.94
CA LEU A 233 15.36 13.78 8.75
C LEU A 233 15.42 14.51 7.40
N ASN A 234 14.94 13.88 6.32
CA ASN A 234 14.83 14.52 5.01
C ASN A 234 13.90 15.74 5.04
N LYS A 235 12.74 15.62 5.69
CA LYS A 235 11.79 16.72 5.86
C LYS A 235 12.44 17.89 6.61
N LEU A 236 13.17 17.60 7.69
CA LEU A 236 13.89 18.60 8.47
C LEU A 236 14.95 19.32 7.61
N LYS A 237 15.78 18.57 6.86
CA LYS A 237 16.79 19.13 5.95
C LYS A 237 16.16 20.04 4.89
N GLN A 238 15.02 19.66 4.32
CA GLN A 238 14.32 20.52 3.36
C GLN A 238 13.82 21.83 3.99
N GLN A 239 13.34 21.78 5.24
CA GLN A 239 12.90 22.98 5.96
C GLN A 239 14.06 23.92 6.27
N THR A 240 15.21 23.42 6.70
CA THR A 240 16.40 24.27 6.98
C THR A 240 17.00 24.90 5.73
N ILE A 241 16.95 24.22 4.58
CA ILE A 241 17.42 24.77 3.29
C ILE A 241 16.46 25.86 2.76
N ALA A 242 15.17 25.74 3.05
CA ALA A 242 14.14 26.63 2.53
C ALA A 242 13.91 27.92 3.32
N VAL A 243 14.61 28.15 4.44
CA VAL A 243 14.58 29.44 5.15
C VAL A 243 15.60 30.39 4.51
N PRO A 244 15.17 31.44 3.79
CA PRO A 244 16.09 32.48 3.37
C PRO A 244 16.52 33.28 4.60
N PHE A 245 17.80 33.64 4.67
CA PHE A 245 18.26 34.71 5.56
C PHE A 245 17.59 36.03 5.22
#